data_AF-A0A1Q5KKH8-F1
#
_entry.id   AF-A0A1Q5KKH8-F1
#
_cell.length_a   1.000
_cell.length_b   1.000
_cell.length_c   1.000
_cell.angle_alpha   90.00
_cell.angle_beta   90.00
_cell.angle_gamma   90.00
#
_symmetry.space_group_name_H-M   'P 1'
#
loop_
_entity.id
_entity.type
_entity.pdbx_description
1 polymer ?
#
loop_
_entity_poly.entity_id
_entity_poly.type
_entity_poly.pdbx_seq_one_letter_code
_entity_poly.pdbx_strand_id
1 'polypeptide(L)' 'MAATRGAVDTAAFRRYRLPQYADVPRTEVHFMETADAIGPLGAESLSESPFNPVAPPSPTPCGTRRAYGSRSCR' A
#
# COMPACT_ATOMS: atom_id res chain seq x y z
N MET A 1 18.27 -20.73 9.40
CA MET A 1 18.07 -20.77 10.87
C MET A 1 16.71 -20.17 11.16
N ALA A 2 15.71 -21.01 11.45
CA ALA A 2 14.37 -20.56 11.78
C ALA A 2 14.38 -19.86 13.15
N ALA A 3 13.68 -18.73 13.25
CA ALA A 3 13.53 -18.01 14.50
C ALA A 3 12.74 -18.83 15.54
N THR A 4 13.44 -19.44 16.50
CA THR A 4 12.83 -20.20 17.60
C THR A 4 12.53 -19.27 18.79
N ARG A 5 11.33 -19.38 19.38
CA ARG A 5 10.77 -18.58 20.52
C ARG A 5 10.23 -17.18 20.20
N GLY A 6 9.46 -17.02 19.12
CA GLY A 6 8.70 -15.78 18.86
C GLY A 6 9.53 -14.60 18.38
N ALA A 7 10.78 -14.83 17.99
CA ALA A 7 11.62 -13.80 17.38
C ALA A 7 11.17 -13.49 15.94
N VAL A 8 11.26 -12.22 15.54
CA VAL A 8 10.90 -11.75 14.20
C VAL A 8 11.95 -12.22 13.18
N ASP A 9 11.55 -13.07 12.24
CA ASP A 9 12.48 -13.71 11.28
C ASP A 9 13.03 -12.72 10.22
N THR A 10 12.27 -11.66 9.94
CA THR A 10 12.60 -10.61 8.95
C THR A 10 13.14 -9.33 9.58
N ALA A 11 13.75 -9.39 10.77
CA ALA A 11 14.20 -8.20 11.50
C ALA A 11 15.29 -7.37 10.77
N ALA A 12 15.99 -7.95 9.79
CA ALA A 12 16.98 -7.24 8.99
C ALA A 12 16.36 -6.71 7.69
N PHE A 13 16.71 -5.48 7.27
CA PHE A 13 16.21 -4.86 6.02
C PHE A 13 16.43 -5.71 4.77
N ARG A 14 17.51 -6.51 4.71
CA ARG A 14 17.74 -7.43 3.57
C ARG A 14 16.79 -8.62 3.52
N ARG A 15 16.12 -8.93 4.65
CA ARG A 15 15.13 -10.01 4.78
C ARG A 15 13.70 -9.49 4.72
N TYR A 16 13.48 -8.21 5.03
CA TYR A 16 12.19 -7.53 4.89
C TYR A 16 12.12 -6.82 3.53
N ARG A 17 11.28 -7.31 2.62
CA ARG A 17 11.21 -6.78 1.25
C ARG A 17 10.61 -5.37 1.26
N LEU A 18 11.48 -4.37 1.14
CA LEU A 18 11.09 -2.99 0.86
C LEU A 18 10.86 -2.81 -0.65
N PRO A 19 9.75 -2.18 -1.06
CA PRO A 19 9.56 -1.75 -2.45
C PRO A 19 10.74 -0.92 -2.93
N GLN A 20 11.27 -1.25 -4.09
CA GLN A 20 12.23 -0.43 -4.81
C GLN A 20 11.49 0.45 -5.82
N TYR A 21 12.18 1.41 -6.43
CA TYR A 21 11.58 2.32 -7.40
C TYR A 21 10.76 1.62 -8.50
N ALA A 22 11.26 0.49 -9.01
CA ALA A 22 10.56 -0.28 -10.05
C ALA A 22 9.32 -1.05 -9.54
N ASP A 23 9.17 -1.23 -8.23
CA ASP A 23 8.03 -1.90 -7.62
C ASP A 23 6.84 -0.94 -7.38
N VAL A 24 7.08 0.38 -7.48
CA VAL A 24 6.05 1.40 -7.24
C VAL A 24 5.27 1.65 -8.54
N PRO A 25 3.93 1.48 -8.55
CA PRO A 25 3.13 1.75 -9.74
C PRO A 25 3.15 3.24 -10.10
N ARG A 26 2.73 3.58 -11.32
CA ARG A 26 2.48 4.98 -11.68
C ARG A 26 1.29 5.49 -10.85
N THR A 27 1.53 6.52 -10.05
CA THR A 27 0.52 7.12 -9.18
C THR A 27 0.05 8.44 -9.77
N GLU A 28 -1.27 8.57 -9.93
CA GLU A 28 -1.93 9.83 -10.27
C GLU A 28 -2.46 10.49 -8.99
N VAL A 29 -2.24 11.80 -8.85
CA VAL A 29 -2.64 12.56 -7.65
C VAL A 29 -3.72 13.55 -8.04
N HIS A 30 -4.88 13.42 -7.40
CA HIS A 30 -6.01 14.33 -7.57
C HIS A 30 -6.13 15.22 -6.33
N PHE A 31 -6.15 16.54 -6.55
CA PHE A 31 -6.38 17.51 -5.49
C PHE A 31 -7.86 17.89 -5.47
N MET A 32 -8.44 17.89 -4.28
CA MET A 32 -9.75 18.46 -4.02
C MET A 32 -9.55 19.71 -3.17
N GLU A 33 -10.28 20.77 -3.50
CA GLU A 33 -10.26 21.99 -2.71
C GLU A 33 -11.15 21.78 -1.47
N THR A 34 -10.52 21.57 -0.32
CA THR A 34 -11.15 21.59 1.00
C THR A 34 -10.43 22.60 1.88
N ALA A 35 -11.14 23.16 2.85
CA ALA A 35 -10.58 24.12 3.80
C ALA A 35 -10.98 23.74 5.22
N ASP A 36 -9.99 23.56 6.09
CA ASP A 36 -10.20 23.34 7.52
C ASP A 36 -10.34 24.68 8.25
N ALA A 37 -11.44 24.87 8.99
CA ALA A 37 -11.68 26.08 9.76
C ALA A 37 -10.69 26.27 10.94
N ILE A 38 -10.02 25.19 11.36
CA ILE A 38 -9.09 25.19 12.50
C ILE A 38 -7.64 25.29 12.03
N GLY A 39 -7.33 24.74 10.86
CA GLY A 39 -6.00 24.76 10.27
C GLY A 39 -5.53 26.17 9.88
N PRO A 40 -4.25 26.53 10.10
CA PRO A 40 -3.72 27.80 9.63
C PRO A 40 -3.88 27.89 8.11
N LEU A 41 -4.44 29.02 7.64
CA LEU A 41 -4.71 29.25 6.21
C LEU A 41 -5.67 28.24 5.55
N GLY A 42 -6.50 27.53 6.32
CA GLY A 42 -7.41 26.53 5.77
C GLY A 42 -6.75 25.16 5.53
N ALA A 43 -5.52 24.94 5.99
CA ALA A 43 -4.77 23.74 5.68
C ALA A 43 -5.31 22.48 6.39
N GLU A 44 -5.39 21.38 5.65
CA GLU A 44 -5.74 20.06 6.16
C GLU A 44 -4.53 19.12 6.08
N SER A 45 -4.39 18.22 7.06
CA SER A 45 -3.32 17.22 7.06
C SER A 45 -3.66 16.06 6.12
N LEU A 46 -2.76 15.75 5.19
CA LEU A 46 -2.97 14.71 4.18
C LEU A 46 -1.95 13.56 4.25
N SER A 47 -1.02 13.56 5.21
CA SER A 47 0.11 12.62 5.21
C SER A 47 -0.32 11.16 5.33
N GLU A 48 -1.34 10.85 6.14
CA GLU A 48 -1.77 9.48 6.43
C GLU A 48 -2.90 8.98 5.52
N SER A 49 -3.69 9.91 5.00
CA SER A 49 -4.80 9.66 4.09
C SER A 49 -4.46 8.76 2.88
N PRO A 50 -3.31 8.91 2.18
CA PRO A 50 -2.96 8.05 1.06
C PRO A 50 -2.48 6.65 1.48
N PHE A 51 -2.10 6.43 2.75
CA PHE A 51 -1.64 5.13 3.23
C PHE A 51 -2.76 4.21 3.71
N ASN A 52 -3.90 4.78 4.09
CA ASN A 52 -5.08 4.04 4.51
C ASN A 52 -6.21 4.17 3.48
N PRO A 53 -6.03 3.69 2.23
CA PRO A 53 -7.13 3.69 1.28
C PRO A 53 -8.23 2.78 1.84
N VAL A 54 -9.48 3.26 1.83
CA VAL A 54 -10.63 2.34 1.83
C VAL A 54 -10.36 1.32 0.76
N ALA A 55 -10.44 0.04 1.12
CA ALA A 55 -10.00 -1.08 0.28
C ALA A 55 -10.36 -0.78 -1.19
N PRO A 56 -9.38 -0.86 -2.11
CA PRO A 56 -9.66 -0.59 -3.51
C PRO A 56 -10.87 -1.44 -3.92
N PRO A 57 -11.75 -0.97 -4.82
CA PRO A 57 -12.71 -1.87 -5.45
C PRO A 57 -11.86 -3.04 -5.93
N SER A 58 -12.08 -4.20 -5.31
CA SER A 58 -11.17 -5.34 -5.29
C SER A 58 -10.49 -5.54 -6.65
N PRO A 59 -9.27 -6.11 -6.73
CA PRO A 59 -8.91 -6.82 -7.94
C PRO A 59 -9.95 -7.93 -8.10
N THR A 60 -11.00 -7.66 -8.86
CA THR A 60 -12.07 -8.62 -9.08
C THR A 60 -11.43 -9.83 -9.72
N PRO A 61 -11.80 -11.06 -9.31
CA PRO A 61 -11.09 -12.28 -9.66
C PRO A 61 -10.87 -12.51 -11.17
N CYS A 62 -11.60 -11.83 -12.06
CA CYS A 62 -11.36 -11.92 -13.50
C CYS A 62 -10.09 -11.19 -13.97
N GLY A 63 -9.65 -10.13 -13.28
CA GLY A 63 -8.48 -9.33 -13.67
C GLY A 63 -7.14 -10.01 -13.34
N THR A 64 -7.03 -10.61 -12.15
CA THR A 64 -5.83 -11.34 -11.72
C THR A 64 -5.59 -12.62 -12.53
N ARG A 65 -6.68 -13.28 -12.96
CA ARG A 65 -6.61 -14.47 -13.81
C ARG A 65 -6.01 -14.19 -15.19
N ARG A 66 -6.24 -12.99 -15.74
CA ARG A 66 -5.67 -12.57 -17.03
C ARG A 66 -4.20 -12.13 -16.89
N ALA A 67 -3.83 -11.57 -15.74
CA ALA A 67 -2.47 -11.08 -15.48
C ALA A 67 -1.48 -12.21 -15.15
N TYR A 68 -1.87 -13.21 -14.37
CA TYR A 68 -0.95 -14.24 -13.89
C TYR A 68 -1.14 -15.62 -14.53
N GLY A 69 -2.22 -15.87 -15.28
CA GLY A 69 -2.45 -17.13 -16.00
C GLY A 69 -2.49 -18.40 -15.12
N SER A 70 -2.29 -18.30 -13.82
CA SER A 70 -2.09 -19.41 -12.91
C SER A 70 -3.35 -19.66 -12.10
N ARG A 71 -3.86 -20.89 -12.19
CA ARG A 71 -4.89 -21.39 -11.27
C ARG A 71 -4.19 -21.78 -9.97
N SER A 72 -4.05 -20.83 -9.07
CA SER A 72 -3.67 -21.15 -7.68
C SER A 72 -4.94 -21.14 -6.82
N CYS A 73 -5.78 -22.15 -7.02
CA CYS A 73 -6.71 -22.60 -5.99
C CYS A 73 -6.23 -23.99 -5.57
N ARG A 74 -5.64 -24.06 -4.38
CA ARG A 74 -5.77 -25.23 -3.51
C ARG A 74 -6.22 -24.72 -2.16
#